data_AF-A0A151GKL2-F1
#
_entry.id   AF-A0A151GKL2-F1
#
_cell.length_a   1.000
_cell.length_b   1.000
_cell.length_c   1.000
_cell.angle_alpha   90.00
_cell.angle_beta   90.00
_cell.angle_gamma   90.00
#
_symmetry.space_group_name_H-M   'P 1'
#
loop_
_entity.id
_entity.type
_entity.pdbx_description
1 polymer ?
#
loop_
_entity_poly.entity_id
_entity_poly.type
_entity_poly.pdbx_seq_one_letter_code
_entity_poly.pdbx_strand_id
1 'polypeptide(L)'
;MFLGAVRRSHTKSRKGCLKCKTRHIRCDEKYPQCSNCTKRKDRCPYNDMPTIPGSLSKPDLMWTPTIEAAIEDWKTTSKFPFPSLQVYPTPVPQLYSTEDLRLIYHFASLKDQLAEKNNDVYTSFWTQNIPTLLSIATTSTYVMHALCSLSATHIALHTNCPLVSNIAFEHRGLAFVGLHKALGEFSRENSDAILAASVLLSWQATDRDSWTKLMQGTSTIINSMGCWLPESALALSVSQTLCPRASSESRTGDSSSTDDQSFDDYSTELTSPYVSTDNHEFTPGVGKYEMSPVESGTSDSSPNSARDVFIKVESPTALI
;
A
#
# COMPACT_ATOMS: atom_id res chain seq x y z
N MET A 1 52.73 -39.52 13.75
CA MET A 1 51.94 -38.28 13.75
C MET A 1 51.10 -38.25 12.48
N PHE A 2 49.80 -38.53 12.56
CA PHE A 2 48.88 -38.34 11.43
C PHE A 2 48.22 -36.97 11.60
N LEU A 3 48.57 -36.03 10.71
CA LEU A 3 47.93 -34.72 10.65
C LEU A 3 46.49 -34.90 10.14
N GLY A 4 45.52 -34.76 11.04
CA GLY A 4 44.10 -34.74 10.70
C GLY A 4 43.80 -33.52 9.84
N ALA A 5 43.34 -33.74 8.61
CA ALA A 5 42.95 -32.69 7.69
C ALA A 5 41.86 -31.80 8.31
N VAL A 6 42.14 -30.50 8.41
CA VAL A 6 41.20 -29.48 8.88
C VAL A 6 39.96 -29.49 7.97
N ARG A 7 38.79 -29.82 8.54
CA ARG A 7 37.51 -29.71 7.83
C ARG A 7 37.28 -28.26 7.45
N ARG A 8 37.36 -27.94 6.16
CA ARG A 8 36.96 -26.62 5.64
C ARG A 8 35.51 -26.37 6.01
N SER A 9 35.24 -25.21 6.61
CA SER A 9 33.87 -24.76 6.82
C SER A 9 33.22 -24.55 5.45
N HIS A 10 32.05 -25.15 5.26
CA HIS A 10 31.28 -25.00 4.03
C HIS A 10 30.08 -24.09 4.29
N THR A 11 29.91 -23.09 3.41
CA THR A 11 28.72 -22.25 3.40
C THR A 11 27.50 -23.12 3.05
N LYS A 12 26.52 -23.17 3.95
CA LYS A 12 25.27 -23.91 3.71
C LYS A 12 24.54 -23.25 2.53
N SER A 13 24.20 -24.05 1.52
CA SER A 13 23.33 -23.60 0.42
C SER A 13 21.93 -23.34 1.01
N ARG A 14 21.49 -22.07 0.96
CA ARG A 14 20.17 -21.66 1.48
C ARG A 14 19.05 -22.28 0.63
N LYS A 15 19.24 -22.37 -0.69
CA LYS A 15 18.22 -22.84 -1.66
C LYS A 15 18.35 -24.30 -2.08
N GLY A 16 19.27 -25.08 -1.49
CA GLY A 16 19.52 -26.47 -1.88
C GLY A 16 18.29 -27.38 -1.82
N CYS A 17 18.25 -28.41 -2.68
CA CYS A 17 17.13 -29.34 -2.76
C CYS A 17 16.99 -30.14 -1.45
N LEU A 18 15.76 -30.61 -1.14
CA LEU A 18 15.47 -31.29 0.11
C LEU A 18 16.38 -32.52 0.32
N LYS A 19 16.64 -33.31 -0.73
CA LYS A 19 17.53 -34.49 -0.67
C LYS A 19 18.96 -34.12 -0.28
N CYS A 20 19.53 -33.06 -0.86
CA CYS A 20 20.87 -32.59 -0.52
C CYS A 20 20.92 -32.01 0.90
N LYS A 21 19.86 -31.31 1.33
CA LYS A 21 19.70 -30.80 2.70
C LYS A 21 19.63 -31.94 3.72
N THR A 22 18.78 -32.95 3.52
CA THR A 22 18.68 -34.13 4.39
C THR A 22 20.01 -34.89 4.49
N ARG A 23 20.79 -34.90 3.40
CA ARG A 23 22.11 -35.55 3.34
C ARG A 23 23.24 -34.71 3.91
N HIS A 24 22.96 -33.48 4.34
CA HIS A 24 23.95 -32.53 4.82
C HIS A 24 25.13 -32.32 3.82
N ILE A 25 24.83 -32.32 2.52
CA ILE A 25 25.79 -32.05 1.44
C ILE A 25 25.41 -30.77 0.68
N ARG A 26 26.41 -30.11 0.06
CA ARG A 26 26.17 -28.90 -0.75
C ARG A 26 25.35 -29.25 -2.00
N CYS A 27 24.26 -28.53 -2.23
CA CYS A 27 23.52 -28.57 -3.50
C CYS A 27 24.16 -27.58 -4.48
N ASP A 28 24.28 -27.97 -5.74
CA ASP A 28 24.69 -27.09 -6.84
C ASP A 28 23.52 -26.29 -7.43
N GLU A 29 22.30 -26.46 -6.89
CA GLU A 29 21.09 -25.68 -7.21
C GLU A 29 20.69 -25.68 -8.70
N LYS A 30 21.20 -26.63 -9.49
CA LYS A 30 20.79 -26.81 -10.88
C LYS A 30 19.38 -27.40 -10.99
N TYR A 31 18.57 -26.83 -11.88
CA TYR A 31 17.25 -27.31 -12.28
C TYR A 31 17.33 -28.00 -13.65
N PRO A 32 16.44 -28.98 -13.95
CA PRO A 32 15.40 -29.58 -13.10
C PRO A 32 15.95 -30.62 -12.09
N GLN A 33 17.23 -30.98 -12.17
CA GLN A 33 17.86 -31.92 -11.24
C GLN A 33 19.29 -31.49 -10.91
N CYS A 34 19.61 -31.44 -9.61
CA CYS A 34 20.96 -31.05 -9.15
C CYS A 34 21.97 -32.17 -9.43
N SER A 35 23.24 -31.83 -9.70
CA SER A 35 24.29 -32.79 -10.11
C SER A 35 24.49 -33.94 -9.11
N ASN A 36 24.31 -33.67 -7.82
CA ASN A 36 24.42 -34.68 -6.78
C ASN A 36 23.27 -35.70 -6.80
N CYS A 37 22.04 -35.26 -7.08
CA CYS A 37 20.92 -36.17 -7.26
C CYS A 37 21.04 -36.93 -8.59
N THR A 38 21.54 -36.30 -9.65
CA THR A 38 21.79 -36.94 -10.95
C THR A 38 22.81 -38.08 -10.82
N LYS A 39 23.97 -37.81 -10.19
CA LYS A 39 25.02 -38.81 -9.98
C LYS A 39 24.54 -40.02 -9.18
N ARG A 40 23.68 -39.79 -8.19
CA ARG A 40 23.13 -40.85 -7.33
C ARG A 40 21.88 -41.52 -7.89
N LYS A 41 21.40 -41.08 -9.06
CA LYS A 41 20.18 -41.57 -9.71
C LYS A 41 18.95 -41.51 -8.79
N ASP A 42 18.90 -40.53 -7.89
CA ASP A 42 17.78 -40.28 -7.00
C ASP A 42 16.83 -39.25 -7.60
N ARG A 43 15.52 -39.42 -7.38
CA ARG A 43 14.52 -38.39 -7.71
C ARG A 43 14.79 -37.12 -6.92
N CYS A 44 15.07 -36.03 -7.63
CA CYS A 44 15.28 -34.71 -7.05
C CYS A 44 13.95 -33.98 -6.94
N PRO A 45 13.63 -33.36 -5.78
CA PRO A 45 12.40 -32.58 -5.62
C PRO A 45 12.23 -31.43 -6.63
N TYR A 46 13.34 -30.93 -7.18
CA TYR A 46 13.30 -29.93 -8.25
C TYR A 46 12.62 -30.44 -9.54
N ASN A 47 12.55 -31.76 -9.73
CA ASN A 47 11.90 -32.37 -10.89
C ASN A 47 10.37 -32.35 -10.80
N ASP A 48 9.84 -32.10 -9.59
CA ASP A 48 8.40 -31.99 -9.31
C ASP A 48 7.95 -30.53 -9.27
N MET A 49 8.91 -29.59 -9.31
CA MET A 49 8.60 -28.21 -9.60
C MET A 49 8.21 -28.13 -11.08
N PRO A 50 7.13 -27.43 -11.45
CA PRO A 50 6.74 -27.27 -12.83
C PRO A 50 7.96 -26.75 -13.61
N THR A 51 8.46 -27.61 -14.50
CA THR A 51 9.54 -27.28 -15.40
C THR A 51 8.97 -26.21 -16.31
N ILE A 52 9.36 -24.95 -16.14
CA ILE A 52 9.26 -23.96 -17.22
C ILE A 52 10.45 -24.31 -18.12
N PRO A 53 10.26 -24.99 -19.25
CA PRO A 53 11.37 -25.31 -20.14
C PRO A 53 11.72 -24.00 -20.87
N GLY A 54 12.89 -23.44 -20.58
CA GLY A 54 13.57 -22.53 -21.52
C GLY A 54 13.12 -21.06 -21.57
N SER A 55 12.64 -20.46 -20.48
CA SER A 55 12.47 -19.01 -20.40
C SER A 55 13.01 -18.52 -19.06
N LEU A 56 13.87 -17.50 -19.06
CA LEU A 56 13.82 -16.52 -17.97
C LEU A 56 12.38 -16.02 -17.99
N SER A 57 11.49 -16.64 -17.22
CA SER A 57 10.07 -16.31 -17.19
C SER A 57 10.00 -14.83 -16.87
N LYS A 58 9.74 -14.01 -17.89
CA LYS A 58 9.63 -12.56 -17.71
C LYS A 58 8.43 -12.31 -16.80
N PRO A 59 8.50 -11.33 -15.89
CA PRO A 59 7.34 -10.96 -15.10
C PRO A 59 6.19 -10.56 -16.04
N ASP A 60 5.01 -11.12 -15.84
CA ASP A 60 3.82 -10.74 -16.60
C ASP A 60 3.30 -9.40 -16.08
N LEU A 61 3.87 -8.31 -16.60
CA LEU A 61 3.49 -6.94 -16.27
C LEU A 61 2.29 -6.44 -17.08
N MET A 62 1.46 -7.33 -17.65
CA MET A 62 0.34 -6.97 -18.53
C MET A 62 0.79 -6.03 -19.66
N TRP A 63 1.86 -6.41 -20.36
CA TRP A 63 2.31 -5.69 -21.54
C TRP A 63 1.32 -5.88 -22.69
N THR A 64 1.06 -4.79 -23.43
CA THR A 64 0.34 -4.83 -24.70
C THR A 64 1.15 -4.06 -25.74
N PRO A 65 0.99 -4.33 -27.04
CA PRO A 65 1.71 -3.61 -28.09
C PRO A 65 1.53 -2.08 -27.99
N THR A 66 0.35 -1.62 -27.56
CA THR A 66 0.05 -0.21 -27.34
C THR A 66 0.87 0.37 -26.18
N ILE A 67 1.00 -0.35 -25.08
CA ILE A 67 1.79 0.09 -23.91
C ILE A 67 3.28 0.06 -24.24
N GLU A 68 3.75 -0.95 -24.96
CA GLU A 68 5.14 -1.04 -25.43
C GLU A 68 5.50 0.17 -26.29
N ALA A 69 4.67 0.49 -27.28
CA ALA A 69 4.86 1.65 -28.14
C ALA A 69 4.83 2.97 -27.37
N ALA A 70 3.90 3.13 -26.41
CA ALA A 70 3.82 4.34 -25.58
C ALA A 70 5.05 4.53 -24.70
N ILE A 71 5.62 3.45 -24.15
CA ILE A 71 6.84 3.51 -23.34
C ILE A 71 8.07 3.78 -24.20
N GLU A 72 8.14 3.22 -25.41
CA GLU A 72 9.21 3.53 -26.36
C GLU A 72 9.18 4.99 -26.82
N ASP A 73 7.98 5.51 -27.13
CA ASP A 73 7.79 6.92 -27.46
C ASP A 73 8.17 7.82 -26.29
N TRP A 74 7.75 7.47 -25.06
CA TRP A 74 8.11 8.22 -23.86
C TRP A 74 9.63 8.26 -23.67
N LYS A 75 10.33 7.13 -23.81
CA LYS A 75 11.80 7.08 -23.70
C LYS A 75 12.51 7.95 -24.74
N THR A 76 11.97 7.99 -25.95
CA THR A 76 12.57 8.70 -27.09
C THR A 76 12.30 10.20 -27.02
N THR A 77 11.06 10.59 -26.75
CA THR A 77 10.61 11.98 -26.79
C THR A 77 10.72 12.68 -25.44
N SER A 78 10.88 11.93 -24.35
CA SER A 78 10.76 12.39 -22.96
C SER A 78 9.41 13.04 -22.64
N LYS A 79 8.38 12.82 -23.47
CA LYS A 79 7.01 13.32 -23.24
C LYS A 79 6.22 12.30 -22.42
N PHE A 80 5.66 12.75 -21.31
CA PHE A 80 4.89 11.89 -20.44
C PHE A 80 3.58 11.44 -21.13
N PRO A 81 3.24 10.13 -21.13
CA PRO A 81 2.11 9.60 -21.91
C PRO A 81 0.71 10.08 -21.51
N PHE A 82 0.58 10.73 -20.34
CA PHE A 82 -0.72 11.17 -19.79
C PHE A 82 -0.74 12.69 -19.58
N PRO A 83 -0.87 13.51 -20.65
CA PRO A 83 -0.86 14.96 -20.54
C PRO A 83 -2.05 15.53 -19.76
N SER A 84 -3.20 14.83 -19.79
CA SER A 84 -4.42 15.19 -19.05
C SER A 84 -4.24 15.19 -17.52
N LEU A 85 -3.22 14.46 -17.01
CA LEU A 85 -2.91 14.44 -15.58
C LEU A 85 -2.22 15.72 -15.09
N GLN A 86 -1.64 16.53 -15.99
CA GLN A 86 -0.93 17.77 -15.65
C GLN A 86 0.15 17.58 -14.56
N VAL A 87 0.85 16.43 -14.59
CA VAL A 87 1.90 16.13 -13.61
C VAL A 87 3.12 17.01 -13.85
N TYR A 88 3.57 17.69 -12.80
CA TYR A 88 4.80 18.48 -12.83
C TYR A 88 5.57 18.37 -11.50
N PRO A 89 6.88 18.06 -11.50
CA PRO A 89 7.66 17.67 -12.68
C PRO A 89 7.24 16.31 -13.22
N THR A 90 7.42 16.08 -14.53
CA THR A 90 7.12 14.78 -15.15
C THR A 90 8.25 13.77 -14.88
N PRO A 91 7.96 12.46 -14.78
CA PRO A 91 9.01 11.48 -14.59
C PRO A 91 9.93 11.43 -15.82
N VAL A 92 11.24 11.54 -15.59
CA VAL A 92 12.27 11.47 -16.63
C VAL A 92 12.54 10.00 -16.96
N PRO A 93 12.18 9.49 -18.16
CA PRO A 93 12.14 8.06 -18.40
C PRO A 93 13.52 7.40 -18.38
N GLN A 94 14.58 8.15 -18.62
CA GLN A 94 15.96 7.64 -18.63
C GLN A 94 16.48 7.29 -17.22
N LEU A 95 15.79 7.71 -16.15
CA LEU A 95 16.16 7.40 -14.76
C LEU A 95 15.59 6.06 -14.28
N TYR A 96 14.74 5.40 -15.07
CA TYR A 96 13.96 4.24 -14.65
C TYR A 96 14.21 3.03 -15.56
N SER A 97 14.09 1.83 -14.99
CA SER A 97 14.08 0.59 -15.76
C SER A 97 12.83 0.48 -16.65
N THR A 98 12.82 -0.43 -17.62
CA THR A 98 11.64 -0.61 -18.48
C THR A 98 10.44 -1.14 -17.68
N GLU A 99 10.72 -1.98 -16.70
CA GLU A 99 9.76 -2.50 -15.74
C GLU A 99 9.19 -1.38 -14.87
N ASP A 100 10.03 -0.50 -14.32
CA ASP A 100 9.56 0.66 -13.54
C ASP A 100 8.71 1.60 -14.38
N LEU A 101 9.10 1.89 -15.62
CA LEU A 101 8.29 2.71 -16.52
C LEU A 101 6.92 2.10 -16.77
N ARG A 102 6.82 0.77 -16.86
CA ARG A 102 5.54 0.06 -16.97
C ARG A 102 4.68 0.20 -15.72
N LEU A 103 5.30 0.16 -14.54
CA LEU A 103 4.61 0.34 -13.26
C LEU A 103 4.15 1.79 -13.06
N ILE A 104 4.96 2.77 -13.47
CA ILE A 104 4.61 4.19 -13.46
C ILE A 104 3.46 4.47 -14.44
N TYR A 105 3.58 3.94 -15.66
CA TYR A 105 2.52 4.02 -16.66
C TYR A 105 1.22 3.41 -16.13
N HIS A 106 1.32 2.24 -15.47
CA HIS A 106 0.17 1.59 -14.84
C HIS A 106 -0.55 2.52 -13.89
N PHE A 107 0.19 3.10 -12.92
CA PHE A 107 -0.36 3.99 -11.92
C PHE A 107 -1.06 5.20 -12.53
N ALA A 108 -0.41 5.84 -13.52
CA ALA A 108 -0.97 7.00 -14.20
C ALA A 108 -2.26 6.67 -14.97
N SER A 109 -2.30 5.50 -15.62
CA SER A 109 -3.49 5.06 -16.37
C SER A 109 -4.71 4.76 -15.52
N LEU A 110 -4.53 4.56 -14.20
CA LEU A 110 -5.64 4.21 -13.32
C LEU A 110 -6.72 5.30 -13.30
N LYS A 111 -6.35 6.58 -13.38
CA LYS A 111 -7.35 7.67 -13.39
C LYS A 111 -8.32 7.53 -14.57
N ASP A 112 -7.79 7.26 -15.75
CA ASP A 112 -8.57 7.15 -16.98
C ASP A 112 -9.40 5.85 -16.99
N GLN A 113 -8.82 4.72 -16.58
CA GLN A 113 -9.52 3.44 -16.50
C GLN A 113 -10.72 3.47 -15.54
N LEU A 114 -10.60 4.22 -14.44
CA LEU A 114 -11.68 4.37 -13.47
C LEU A 114 -12.76 5.36 -13.95
N ALA A 115 -12.35 6.43 -14.65
CA ALA A 115 -13.26 7.40 -15.24
C ALA A 115 -14.18 6.78 -16.31
N GLU A 116 -13.67 5.80 -17.07
CA GLU A 116 -14.45 5.06 -18.07
C GLU A 116 -15.48 4.10 -17.45
N LYS A 117 -15.20 3.55 -16.26
CA LYS A 117 -16.05 2.54 -15.61
C LYS A 117 -17.16 3.12 -14.73
N ASN A 118 -17.01 4.34 -14.21
CA ASN A 118 -17.96 4.93 -13.26
C ASN A 118 -18.02 6.48 -13.36
N ASN A 119 -19.22 7.03 -13.62
CA ASN A 119 -19.45 8.48 -13.73
C ASN A 119 -19.23 9.28 -12.42
N ASP A 120 -19.27 8.62 -11.25
CA ASP A 120 -19.22 9.27 -9.92
C ASP A 120 -17.80 9.24 -9.28
N VAL A 121 -16.81 8.64 -9.97
CA VAL A 121 -15.47 8.33 -9.43
C VAL A 121 -14.47 9.49 -9.53
N TYR A 122 -14.83 10.60 -10.19
CA TYR A 122 -14.10 11.86 -10.09
C TYR A 122 -14.05 12.42 -8.65
N THR A 123 -14.79 11.81 -7.71
CA THR A 123 -14.99 12.29 -6.33
C THR A 123 -14.19 11.51 -5.27
N SER A 124 -13.53 10.38 -5.62
CA SER A 124 -12.75 9.62 -4.63
C SER A 124 -11.42 10.30 -4.33
N PHE A 125 -11.07 10.43 -3.05
CA PHE A 125 -9.77 10.97 -2.60
C PHE A 125 -8.58 10.36 -3.37
N TRP A 126 -8.64 9.07 -3.66
CA TRP A 126 -7.56 8.36 -4.34
C TRP A 126 -7.34 8.85 -5.79
N THR A 127 -8.40 8.98 -6.60
CA THR A 127 -8.29 9.37 -8.02
C THR A 127 -7.86 10.82 -8.18
N GLN A 128 -8.34 11.70 -7.30
CA GLN A 128 -8.01 13.13 -7.33
C GLN A 128 -6.54 13.40 -7.04
N ASN A 129 -5.91 12.57 -6.18
CA ASN A 129 -4.53 12.78 -5.75
C ASN A 129 -3.49 12.06 -6.62
N ILE A 130 -3.88 11.31 -7.66
CA ILE A 130 -2.94 10.63 -8.58
C ILE A 130 -1.87 11.60 -9.14
N PRO A 131 -2.22 12.79 -9.69
CA PRO A 131 -1.22 13.73 -10.20
C PRO A 131 -0.22 14.20 -9.13
N THR A 132 -0.72 14.53 -7.94
CA THR A 132 0.10 15.00 -6.81
C THR A 132 1.05 13.91 -6.32
N LEU A 133 0.55 12.69 -6.14
CA LEU A 133 1.35 11.53 -5.74
C LEU A 133 2.44 11.22 -6.78
N LEU A 134 2.12 11.30 -8.07
CA LEU A 134 3.09 11.07 -9.13
C LEU A 134 4.16 12.17 -9.16
N SER A 135 3.77 13.43 -9.03
CA SER A 135 4.69 14.57 -8.95
C SER A 135 5.69 14.40 -7.80
N ILE A 136 5.21 14.10 -6.60
CA ILE A 136 6.06 13.87 -5.42
C ILE A 136 6.97 12.64 -5.62
N ALA A 137 6.47 11.60 -6.28
CA ALA A 137 7.28 10.42 -6.59
C ALA A 137 8.48 10.76 -7.49
N THR A 138 8.35 11.73 -8.40
CA THR A 138 9.47 12.13 -9.28
C THR A 138 10.64 12.77 -8.54
N THR A 139 10.38 13.40 -7.39
CA THR A 139 11.41 14.07 -6.57
C THR A 139 11.92 13.20 -5.42
N SER A 140 11.20 12.12 -5.10
CA SER A 140 11.45 11.28 -3.92
C SER A 140 11.49 9.79 -4.26
N THR A 141 12.68 9.19 -4.23
CA THR A 141 12.90 7.79 -4.65
C THR A 141 12.09 6.76 -3.87
N TYR A 142 11.92 6.94 -2.57
CA TYR A 142 11.14 6.02 -1.74
C TYR A 142 9.63 6.11 -2.00
N VAL A 143 9.14 7.29 -2.40
CA VAL A 143 7.75 7.48 -2.84
C VAL A 143 7.55 6.79 -4.19
N MET A 144 8.51 6.91 -5.10
CA MET A 144 8.47 6.17 -6.37
C MET A 144 8.43 4.65 -6.15
N HIS A 145 9.24 4.13 -5.22
CA HIS A 145 9.16 2.71 -4.86
C HIS A 145 7.79 2.35 -4.24
N ALA A 146 7.20 3.19 -3.39
CA ALA A 146 5.86 2.94 -2.86
C ALA A 146 4.80 2.86 -3.98
N LEU A 147 4.91 3.73 -4.97
CA LEU A 147 4.05 3.80 -6.16
C LEU A 147 4.24 2.56 -7.05
N CYS A 148 5.47 2.22 -7.42
CA CYS A 148 5.78 1.01 -8.20
C CYS A 148 5.29 -0.26 -7.48
N SER A 149 5.46 -0.33 -6.16
CA SER A 149 4.96 -1.43 -5.34
C SER A 149 3.44 -1.57 -5.42
N LEU A 150 2.71 -0.47 -5.36
CA LEU A 150 1.25 -0.47 -5.50
C LEU A 150 0.82 -0.96 -6.89
N SER A 151 1.43 -0.44 -7.96
CA SER A 151 1.19 -0.88 -9.33
C SER A 151 1.48 -2.36 -9.52
N ALA A 152 2.63 -2.84 -9.02
CA ALA A 152 3.01 -4.23 -9.14
C ALA A 152 2.06 -5.14 -8.34
N THR A 153 1.62 -4.71 -7.16
CA THR A 153 0.61 -5.42 -6.37
C THR A 153 -0.70 -5.55 -7.15
N HIS A 154 -1.18 -4.46 -7.76
CA HIS A 154 -2.38 -4.48 -8.59
C HIS A 154 -2.25 -5.44 -9.78
N ILE A 155 -1.17 -5.33 -10.54
CA ILE A 155 -0.91 -6.22 -11.68
C ILE A 155 -0.81 -7.68 -11.23
N ALA A 156 -0.13 -7.97 -10.11
CA ALA A 156 0.00 -9.32 -9.58
C ALA A 156 -1.35 -9.94 -9.20
N LEU A 157 -2.30 -9.13 -8.72
CA LEU A 157 -3.67 -9.59 -8.44
C LEU A 157 -4.42 -9.98 -9.72
N HIS A 158 -4.20 -9.27 -10.82
CA HIS A 158 -4.81 -9.61 -12.11
C HIS A 158 -4.15 -10.83 -12.78
N THR A 159 -2.83 -10.88 -12.81
CA THR A 159 -2.09 -11.93 -13.54
C THR A 159 -1.87 -13.19 -12.71
N ASN A 160 -2.06 -13.12 -11.38
CA ASN A 160 -1.66 -14.16 -10.43
C ASN A 160 -0.19 -14.58 -10.59
N CYS A 161 0.66 -13.68 -11.10
CA CYS A 161 2.07 -13.96 -11.38
C CYS A 161 2.95 -13.78 -10.12
N PRO A 162 3.63 -14.83 -9.63
CA PRO A 162 4.47 -14.73 -8.43
C PRO A 162 5.71 -13.85 -8.65
N LEU A 163 6.17 -13.69 -9.89
CA LEU A 163 7.32 -12.82 -10.20
C LEU A 163 6.98 -11.35 -10.02
N VAL A 164 5.79 -10.94 -10.44
CA VAL A 164 5.30 -9.58 -10.22
C VAL A 164 5.06 -9.33 -8.74
N SER A 165 4.58 -10.35 -8.00
CA SER A 165 4.47 -10.28 -6.54
C SER A 165 5.83 -10.04 -5.86
N ASN A 166 6.91 -10.64 -6.38
CA ASN A 166 8.27 -10.38 -5.87
C ASN A 166 8.73 -8.95 -6.17
N ILE A 167 8.43 -8.42 -7.36
CA ILE A 167 8.72 -7.02 -7.72
C ILE A 167 8.00 -6.06 -6.76
N ALA A 168 6.72 -6.32 -6.47
CA ALA A 168 5.96 -5.56 -5.49
C ALA A 168 6.63 -5.60 -4.11
N PHE A 169 7.00 -6.79 -3.63
CA PHE A 169 7.66 -6.96 -2.34
C PHE A 169 9.00 -6.20 -2.25
N GLU A 170 9.81 -6.26 -3.30
CA GLU A 170 11.11 -5.57 -3.36
C GLU A 170 10.95 -4.05 -3.26
N HIS A 171 10.10 -3.47 -4.11
CA HIS A 171 9.81 -2.04 -4.05
C HIS A 171 9.20 -1.62 -2.71
N ARG A 172 8.28 -2.43 -2.15
CA ARG A 172 7.71 -2.16 -0.83
C ARG A 172 8.79 -2.07 0.25
N GLY A 173 9.76 -2.99 0.22
CA GLY A 173 10.89 -3.00 1.14
C GLY A 173 11.73 -1.72 1.02
N LEU A 174 12.09 -1.33 -0.21
CA LEU A 174 12.86 -0.10 -0.46
C LEU A 174 12.10 1.17 -0.03
N ALA A 175 10.78 1.20 -0.28
CA ALA A 175 9.91 2.28 0.16
C ALA A 175 9.91 2.43 1.69
N PHE A 176 9.78 1.33 2.44
CA PHE A 176 9.82 1.36 3.90
C PHE A 176 11.19 1.81 4.45
N VAL A 177 12.28 1.35 3.85
CA VAL A 177 13.64 1.77 4.26
C VAL A 177 13.81 3.28 4.06
N GLY A 178 13.41 3.80 2.91
CA GLY A 178 13.49 5.24 2.63
C GLY A 178 12.54 6.08 3.48
N LEU A 179 11.31 5.62 3.69
CA LEU A 179 10.33 6.27 4.56
C LEU A 179 10.86 6.36 6.01
N HIS A 180 11.40 5.27 6.54
CA HIS A 180 11.96 5.25 7.89
C HIS A 180 13.16 6.21 8.02
N LYS A 181 14.00 6.31 6.99
CA LYS A 181 15.10 7.29 6.97
C LYS A 181 14.55 8.73 6.96
N ALA A 182 13.58 9.02 6.09
CA ALA A 182 12.98 10.34 5.98
C ALA A 182 12.29 10.78 7.29
N LEU A 183 11.65 9.85 8.00
CA LEU A 183 11.06 10.11 9.33
C LEU A 183 12.11 10.50 10.38
N GLY A 184 13.33 9.98 10.29
CA GLY A 184 14.45 10.39 11.16
C GLY A 184 14.97 11.81 10.88
N GLU A 185 14.67 12.34 9.69
CA GLU A 185 15.07 13.67 9.21
C GLU A 185 13.82 14.50 8.88
N PHE A 186 12.73 14.35 9.65
CA PHE A 186 11.44 15.01 9.36
C PHE A 186 11.57 16.54 9.30
N SER A 187 11.12 17.13 8.19
CA SER A 187 11.20 18.56 7.91
C SER A 187 10.02 19.04 7.05
N ARG A 188 9.96 20.35 6.78
CA ARG A 188 8.94 20.96 5.91
C ARG A 188 9.00 20.40 4.50
N GLU A 189 10.22 20.17 4.04
CA GLU A 189 10.52 19.87 2.64
C GLU A 189 10.19 18.42 2.29
N ASN A 190 10.23 17.51 3.27
CA ASN A 190 9.98 16.08 3.06
C ASN A 190 8.64 15.60 3.63
N SER A 191 7.85 16.45 4.30
CA SER A 191 6.57 16.07 4.90
C SER A 191 5.61 15.48 3.88
N ASP A 192 5.50 16.12 2.70
CA ASP A 192 4.59 15.68 1.64
C ASP A 192 5.03 14.33 1.05
N ALA A 193 6.33 14.10 0.93
CA ALA A 193 6.87 12.83 0.47
C ALA A 193 6.63 11.72 1.51
N ILE A 194 6.78 12.00 2.80
CA ILE A 194 6.46 11.07 3.89
C ILE A 194 4.96 10.73 3.88
N LEU A 195 4.08 11.73 3.74
CA LEU A 195 2.64 11.51 3.64
C LEU A 195 2.27 10.69 2.40
N ALA A 196 2.82 11.03 1.23
CA ALA A 196 2.59 10.32 -0.02
C ALA A 196 2.96 8.83 0.10
N ALA A 197 4.16 8.53 0.60
CA ALA A 197 4.59 7.14 0.81
C ALA A 197 3.71 6.41 1.82
N SER A 198 3.34 7.06 2.93
CA SER A 198 2.49 6.46 3.97
C SER A 198 1.10 6.09 3.44
N VAL A 199 0.50 6.96 2.64
CA VAL A 199 -0.80 6.74 1.98
C VAL A 199 -0.70 5.61 0.94
N LEU A 200 0.32 5.65 0.06
CA LEU A 200 0.52 4.59 -0.95
C LEU A 200 0.74 3.22 -0.30
N LEU A 201 1.46 3.15 0.82
CA LEU A 201 1.72 1.91 1.54
C LEU A 201 0.52 1.43 2.35
N SER A 202 -0.32 2.35 2.87
CA SER A 202 -1.53 1.97 3.61
C SER A 202 -2.57 1.31 2.71
N TRP A 203 -2.66 1.72 1.44
CA TRP A 203 -3.48 1.06 0.44
C TRP A 203 -3.03 -0.36 0.10
N GLN A 204 -1.79 -0.72 0.44
CA GLN A 204 -1.23 -2.07 0.26
C GLN A 204 -1.31 -2.92 1.53
N ALA A 205 -1.92 -2.42 2.61
CA ALA A 205 -2.12 -3.19 3.82
C ALA A 205 -3.11 -4.34 3.54
N THR A 206 -2.80 -5.54 3.99
CA THR A 206 -3.67 -6.72 3.80
C THR A 206 -4.59 -6.96 4.99
N ASP A 207 -4.27 -6.36 6.14
CA ASP A 207 -4.95 -6.52 7.41
C ASP A 207 -5.20 -5.16 8.08
N ARG A 208 -6.19 -5.13 8.96
CA ARG A 208 -6.65 -3.92 9.65
C ARG A 208 -5.58 -3.34 10.57
N ASP A 209 -4.82 -4.18 11.27
CA ASP A 209 -3.82 -3.72 12.23
C ASP A 209 -2.67 -2.99 11.54
N SER A 210 -2.17 -3.54 10.43
CA SER A 210 -1.15 -2.91 9.59
C SER A 210 -1.64 -1.58 9.03
N TRP A 211 -2.89 -1.52 8.56
CA TRP A 211 -3.50 -0.27 8.10
C TRP A 211 -3.61 0.75 9.23
N THR A 212 -4.13 0.37 10.40
CA THR A 212 -4.29 1.27 11.56
C THR A 212 -2.95 1.81 12.02
N LYS A 213 -1.89 1.00 12.07
CA LYS A 213 -0.54 1.45 12.43
C LYS A 213 -0.01 2.51 11.45
N LEU A 214 -0.20 2.30 10.14
CA LEU A 214 0.22 3.25 9.11
C LEU A 214 -0.58 4.55 9.17
N MET A 215 -1.90 4.47 9.39
CA MET A 215 -2.74 5.65 9.50
C MET A 215 -2.51 6.41 10.81
N GLN A 216 -2.22 5.73 11.91
CA GLN A 216 -1.83 6.37 13.16
C GLN A 216 -0.50 7.13 13.00
N GLY A 217 0.48 6.54 12.33
CA GLY A 217 1.72 7.23 11.96
C GLY A 217 1.45 8.46 11.09
N THR A 218 0.60 8.32 10.07
CA THR A 218 0.16 9.43 9.21
C THR A 218 -0.47 10.58 10.02
N SER A 219 -1.36 10.27 10.96
CA SER A 219 -1.98 11.27 11.84
C SER A 219 -0.95 11.97 12.74
N THR A 220 0.03 11.24 13.28
CA THR A 220 1.12 11.83 14.06
C THR A 220 1.94 12.82 13.22
N ILE A 221 2.23 12.47 11.96
CA ILE A 221 2.93 13.38 11.03
C ILE A 221 2.09 14.64 10.82
N ILE A 222 0.81 14.50 10.47
CA ILE A 222 -0.10 15.65 10.24
C ILE A 222 -0.15 16.56 11.48
N ASN A 223 -0.25 16.00 12.68
CA ASN A 223 -0.25 16.78 13.92
C ASN A 223 1.09 17.50 14.16
N SER A 224 2.21 16.86 13.82
CA SER A 224 3.54 17.45 13.95
C SER A 224 3.83 18.56 12.93
N MET A 225 3.03 18.65 11.86
CA MET A 225 3.20 19.69 10.84
C MET A 225 2.84 21.09 11.35
N GLY A 226 1.92 21.20 12.31
CA GLY A 226 1.60 22.48 12.94
C GLY A 226 1.30 23.60 11.94
N CYS A 227 2.12 24.64 11.94
CA CYS A 227 1.90 25.87 11.17
C CYS A 227 2.08 25.74 9.65
N TRP A 228 2.82 24.73 9.16
CA TRP A 228 3.04 24.55 7.71
C TRP A 228 2.04 23.59 7.05
N LEU A 229 1.07 23.06 7.81
CA LEU A 229 0.04 22.16 7.28
C LEU A 229 -0.74 22.73 6.07
N PRO A 230 -1.12 24.02 6.03
CA PRO A 230 -1.84 24.61 4.88
C PRO A 230 -1.01 24.67 3.58
N GLU A 231 0.30 24.55 3.68
CA GLU A 231 1.21 24.63 2.53
C GLU A 231 1.41 23.27 1.84
N SER A 232 1.03 22.19 2.54
CA SER A 232 1.15 20.83 2.04
C SER A 232 0.17 20.57 0.89
N ALA A 233 0.67 19.98 -0.19
CA ALA A 233 -0.16 19.57 -1.31
C ALA A 233 -1.08 18.37 -0.97
N LEU A 234 -0.80 17.66 0.14
CA LEU A 234 -1.49 16.43 0.52
C LEU A 234 -2.17 16.47 1.89
N ALA A 235 -1.63 17.20 2.87
CA ALA A 235 -2.03 17.05 4.28
C ALA A 235 -3.53 17.31 4.50
N LEU A 236 -4.11 18.33 3.85
CA LEU A 236 -5.54 18.61 3.95
C LEU A 236 -6.37 17.47 3.37
N SER A 237 -6.03 17.02 2.16
CA SER A 237 -6.74 15.92 1.49
C SER A 237 -6.65 14.61 2.31
N VAL A 238 -5.48 14.30 2.86
CA VAL A 238 -5.23 13.10 3.69
C VAL A 238 -5.97 13.18 5.03
N SER A 239 -6.03 14.37 5.64
CA SER A 239 -6.75 14.58 6.91
C SER A 239 -8.25 14.33 6.78
N GLN A 240 -8.84 14.71 5.64
CA GLN A 240 -10.26 14.48 5.33
C GLN A 240 -10.58 12.99 5.16
N THR A 241 -9.62 12.17 4.70
CA THR A 241 -9.79 10.72 4.58
C THR A 241 -9.65 10.00 5.92
N LEU A 242 -8.83 10.54 6.84
CA LEU A 242 -8.63 10.02 8.19
C LEU A 242 -9.83 10.28 9.12
N CYS A 243 -10.51 11.41 8.93
CA CYS A 243 -11.73 11.78 9.63
C CYS A 243 -12.81 12.15 8.60
N PRO A 244 -13.61 11.18 8.13
CA PRO A 244 -14.79 11.50 7.32
C PRO A 244 -15.66 12.44 8.16
N ARG A 245 -15.80 13.69 7.72
CA ARG A 245 -16.65 14.68 8.39
C ARG A 245 -18.02 14.02 8.54
N ALA A 246 -18.51 13.89 9.78
CA ALA A 246 -19.89 13.53 10.03
C ALA A 246 -20.74 14.48 9.17
N SER A 247 -21.44 13.91 8.18
CA SER A 247 -22.29 14.67 7.27
C SER A 247 -23.21 15.54 8.12
N SER A 248 -23.13 16.84 7.88
CA SER A 248 -23.99 17.85 8.47
C SER A 248 -25.45 17.43 8.33
N GLU A 249 -26.08 17.15 9.47
CA GLU A 249 -27.52 17.34 9.62
C GLU A 249 -27.81 18.82 9.37
N SER A 250 -28.30 19.13 8.19
CA SER A 250 -29.08 20.35 7.95
C SER A 250 -30.18 20.01 6.95
N ARG A 251 -31.16 19.24 7.41
CA ARG A 251 -32.50 19.27 6.80
C ARG A 251 -33.11 20.60 7.20
N THR A 252 -33.17 21.46 6.19
CA THR A 252 -34.02 22.65 6.07
C THR A 252 -35.39 22.41 6.70
N GLY A 253 -35.61 23.05 7.84
CA GLY A 253 -36.94 23.41 8.32
C GLY A 253 -37.38 24.69 7.61
N ASP A 254 -38.56 24.62 7.04
CA ASP A 254 -39.23 25.64 6.25
C ASP A 254 -39.56 26.93 7.03
N SER A 255 -39.86 27.97 6.25
CA SER A 255 -40.70 29.14 6.52
C SER A 255 -40.10 30.50 6.96
N SER A 256 -40.30 31.46 6.04
CA SER A 256 -40.78 32.85 6.20
C SER A 256 -39.90 33.93 6.87
N SER A 257 -39.42 34.82 6.00
CA SER A 257 -39.58 36.30 6.00
C SER A 257 -39.83 37.00 7.35
N THR A 258 -38.95 37.92 7.75
CA THR A 258 -39.01 39.39 7.50
C THR A 258 -37.98 40.09 8.40
N ASP A 259 -37.29 41.07 7.79
CA ASP A 259 -36.84 42.37 8.32
C ASP A 259 -36.28 42.59 9.74
N ASP A 260 -35.25 43.43 9.70
CA ASP A 260 -34.95 44.57 10.58
C ASP A 260 -33.91 44.48 11.72
N GLN A 261 -32.88 45.32 11.51
CA GLN A 261 -32.24 46.28 12.43
C GLN A 261 -31.60 45.85 13.76
N SER A 262 -30.30 46.20 13.84
CA SER A 262 -29.55 46.80 14.97
C SER A 262 -30.06 46.62 16.41
N PHE A 263 -29.16 46.30 17.35
CA PHE A 263 -28.68 47.19 18.43
C PHE A 263 -27.90 46.40 19.50
N ASP A 264 -26.70 46.89 19.79
CA ASP A 264 -25.89 46.94 21.03
C ASP A 264 -25.96 45.89 22.17
N ASP A 265 -24.74 45.52 22.59
CA ASP A 265 -24.20 45.53 23.97
C ASP A 265 -24.72 44.51 25.01
N TYR A 266 -23.79 43.74 25.59
CA TYR A 266 -23.43 43.77 27.02
C TYR A 266 -22.61 42.52 27.44
N SER A 267 -21.51 42.77 28.17
CA SER A 267 -20.65 41.78 28.82
C SER A 267 -21.19 41.38 30.20
N THR A 268 -21.06 40.11 30.61
CA THR A 268 -20.75 39.64 32.00
C THR A 268 -20.74 38.10 32.00
N GLU A 269 -19.59 37.45 32.13
CA GLU A 269 -18.94 36.97 33.36
C GLU A 269 -19.66 35.86 34.17
N LEU A 270 -18.87 34.81 34.45
CA LEU A 270 -18.79 34.00 35.68
C LEU A 270 -19.95 33.06 36.05
N THR A 271 -19.71 31.74 35.98
CA THR A 271 -19.29 30.92 37.15
C THR A 271 -19.49 29.41 36.88
N SER A 272 -18.44 28.64 37.21
CA SER A 272 -18.52 27.21 37.55
C SER A 272 -18.65 27.09 39.08
N PRO A 273 -19.26 26.00 39.59
CA PRO A 273 -18.55 25.25 40.63
C PRO A 273 -18.68 23.71 40.52
N TYR A 274 -17.59 23.00 40.87
CA TYR A 274 -17.46 21.90 41.88
C TYR A 274 -18.54 20.77 41.92
N VAL A 275 -18.31 19.47 42.20
CA VAL A 275 -17.13 18.65 42.57
C VAL A 275 -17.56 17.17 42.75
N SER A 276 -16.57 16.25 42.74
CA SER A 276 -16.42 14.98 43.52
C SER A 276 -17.38 13.79 43.33
N THR A 277 -16.87 12.64 42.88
CA THR A 277 -16.39 11.43 43.61
C THR A 277 -17.48 10.39 43.87
N ASP A 278 -17.30 9.16 43.41
CA ASP A 278 -17.11 8.03 44.33
C ASP A 278 -16.69 6.73 43.62
N ASN A 279 -15.81 6.02 44.32
CA ASN A 279 -15.28 4.70 44.01
C ASN A 279 -16.28 3.62 44.48
N HIS A 280 -16.33 2.48 43.78
CA HIS A 280 -16.54 1.21 44.47
C HIS A 280 -15.87 0.05 43.72
N GLU A 281 -15.01 -0.62 44.47
CA GLU A 281 -14.25 -1.82 44.16
C GLU A 281 -14.98 -3.02 44.80
N PHE A 282 -15.17 -4.13 44.07
CA PHE A 282 -15.25 -5.49 44.64
C PHE A 282 -15.14 -6.57 43.54
N THR A 283 -14.28 -7.57 43.77
CA THR A 283 -14.07 -8.80 42.96
C THR A 283 -14.48 -10.03 43.81
N PRO A 284 -14.26 -11.30 43.41
CA PRO A 284 -14.63 -12.04 42.20
C PRO A 284 -15.49 -13.29 42.51
N GLY A 285 -16.15 -13.89 41.51
CA GLY A 285 -16.92 -15.13 41.67
C GLY A 285 -16.68 -16.12 40.52
N VAL A 286 -16.09 -17.27 40.85
CA VAL A 286 -15.82 -18.40 39.94
C VAL A 286 -17.08 -19.24 39.77
N GLY A 287 -17.48 -19.53 38.53
CA GLY A 287 -18.56 -20.46 38.21
C GLY A 287 -18.34 -21.09 36.84
N LYS A 288 -17.90 -22.36 36.84
CA LYS A 288 -17.76 -23.23 35.67
C LYS A 288 -19.13 -23.72 35.23
N TYR A 289 -19.52 -23.49 33.98
CA TYR A 289 -20.42 -24.40 33.24
C TYR A 289 -20.02 -24.40 31.77
N GLU A 290 -19.63 -25.58 31.31
CA GLU A 290 -19.27 -25.93 29.94
C GLU A 290 -20.54 -26.51 29.31
N MET A 291 -21.05 -25.88 28.23
CA MET A 291 -22.02 -26.52 27.35
C MET A 291 -21.81 -25.99 25.92
N SER A 292 -21.56 -26.94 25.02
CA SER A 292 -21.22 -26.78 23.61
C SER A 292 -22.37 -26.16 22.79
N PRO A 293 -22.07 -25.57 21.61
CA PRO A 293 -22.91 -24.56 21.00
C PRO A 293 -24.03 -25.16 20.14
N VAL A 294 -25.21 -24.56 20.28
CA VAL A 294 -26.33 -24.67 19.34
C VAL A 294 -26.07 -23.68 18.20
N GLU A 295 -26.08 -24.20 16.98
CA GLU A 295 -26.03 -23.41 15.75
C GLU A 295 -27.21 -22.44 15.69
N SER A 296 -26.92 -21.14 15.71
CA SER A 296 -27.84 -20.11 15.24
C SER A 296 -27.07 -19.20 14.30
N GLY A 297 -27.39 -19.32 13.01
CA GLY A 297 -26.85 -18.48 11.96
C GLY A 297 -27.23 -17.02 12.20
N THR A 298 -26.21 -16.21 12.44
CA THR A 298 -26.26 -14.76 12.23
C THR A 298 -25.16 -14.44 11.25
N SER A 299 -25.55 -14.13 10.02
CA SER A 299 -24.69 -13.52 9.01
C SER A 299 -24.24 -12.17 9.53
N ASP A 300 -23.08 -12.15 10.19
CA ASP A 300 -22.42 -10.93 10.62
C ASP A 300 -21.72 -10.31 9.40
N SER A 301 -22.48 -9.54 8.64
CA SER A 301 -21.98 -8.69 7.57
C SER A 301 -21.32 -7.45 8.18
N SER A 302 -20.09 -7.60 8.63
CA SER A 302 -19.23 -6.48 9.04
C SER A 302 -18.14 -6.25 7.98
N PRO A 303 -18.03 -5.04 7.39
CA PRO A 303 -17.09 -4.75 6.32
C PRO A 303 -15.71 -4.50 6.94
N ASN A 304 -14.61 -4.96 6.34
CA ASN A 304 -13.27 -4.34 6.43
C ASN A 304 -12.15 -5.27 5.92
N SER A 305 -11.76 -5.08 4.66
CA SER A 305 -10.40 -5.34 4.20
C SER A 305 -10.01 -4.28 3.17
N ALA A 306 -8.75 -3.86 3.14
CA ALA A 306 -8.23 -3.04 2.04
C ALA A 306 -8.21 -3.80 0.69
N ARG A 307 -8.39 -5.13 0.70
CA ARG A 307 -8.85 -5.88 -0.48
C ARG A 307 -10.18 -5.36 -1.01
N ASP A 308 -11.13 -5.03 -0.14
CA ASP A 308 -12.43 -4.48 -0.54
C ASP A 308 -12.33 -3.05 -1.02
N VAL A 309 -11.33 -2.26 -0.60
CA VAL A 309 -11.16 -0.89 -1.14
C VAL A 309 -10.66 -0.95 -2.57
N PHE A 310 -9.68 -1.83 -2.88
CA PHE A 310 -9.20 -2.01 -4.25
C PHE A 310 -10.15 -2.82 -5.14
N ILE A 311 -10.90 -3.79 -4.59
CA ILE A 311 -11.90 -4.59 -5.34
C ILE A 311 -13.24 -3.84 -5.50
N LYS A 312 -13.71 -3.05 -4.51
CA LYS A 312 -14.93 -2.22 -4.67
C LYS A 312 -14.77 -1.13 -5.70
N VAL A 313 -13.55 -0.64 -5.91
CA VAL A 313 -13.23 0.33 -6.95
C VAL A 313 -13.46 -0.26 -8.37
N GLU A 314 -13.49 -1.59 -8.52
CA GLU A 314 -13.72 -2.27 -9.80
C GLU A 314 -15.05 -3.06 -9.93
N SER A 315 -15.88 -3.18 -8.88
CA SER A 315 -17.11 -4.01 -8.92
C SER A 315 -18.40 -3.17 -9.09
N PRO A 316 -19.23 -3.39 -10.15
CA PRO A 316 -20.44 -2.60 -10.42
C PRO A 316 -21.67 -2.90 -9.52
N THR A 317 -21.55 -3.63 -8.41
CA THR A 317 -22.75 -4.25 -7.78
C THR A 317 -22.85 -4.12 -6.25
N ALA A 318 -22.17 -3.17 -5.61
CA ALA A 318 -22.25 -3.04 -4.15
C ALA A 318 -22.58 -1.62 -3.68
N LEU A 319 -23.77 -1.13 -4.03
CA LEU A 319 -24.49 -0.08 -3.31
C LEU A 319 -25.99 -0.46 -3.23
N ILE A 320 -26.35 -1.20 -2.18
CA ILE A 320 -27.65 -1.11 -1.50
C ILE A 320 -27.31 -0.90 -0.03
#